data_AF-A0AAE4ZXH5-F1
#
_entry.id   AF-A0AAE4ZXH5-F1
#
_cell.length_a   1.000
_cell.length_b   1.000
_cell.length_c   1.000
_cell.angle_alpha   90.00
_cell.angle_beta   90.00
_cell.angle_gamma   90.00
#
_symmetry.space_group_name_H-M   'P 1'
#
loop_
_entity.id
_entity.type
_entity.pdbx_description
1 polymer ?
#
loop_
_entity_poly.entity_id
_entity_poly.type
_entity_poly.pdbx_seq_one_letter_code
_entity_poly.pdbx_strand_id
1 'polypeptide(L)'
;MDKLAQVTGILHALRSIVAQANYTDVYKGMEAQCIETYRKCVDLLMTVEGYEEIDTIAPELKDSATMKEIGFAVEMLLSIVKSGQGQPVSPRISLHLPHLSRTLKISRPPRPPRPPRPPRPPTIRWSHHHGHRHGRRDRDEVRDELEREMDEKIDQEQERFEEQVEAIQDNIDELQDKIDEHQDKIDELQDKIDELQDKIDELRDELEDRIEEIREEYEAKIEELDEAEEDDEDEEHENDGPEIEGDLGGASNIEDIPDEPNN
;
A
#
# COMPACT_ATOMS: atom_id res chain seq x y z
N MET A 1 -10.61 8.19 16.00
CA MET A 1 -9.92 8.53 14.74
C MET A 1 -10.96 8.83 13.70
N ASP A 2 -10.69 9.76 12.80
CA ASP A 2 -11.54 10.00 11.64
C ASP A 2 -11.56 8.73 10.77
N LYS A 3 -12.75 8.15 10.56
CA LYS A 3 -12.90 6.91 9.77
C LYS A 3 -12.34 7.08 8.36
N LEU A 4 -12.45 8.30 7.82
CA LEU A 4 -11.90 8.65 6.52
C LEU A 4 -10.36 8.55 6.51
N ALA A 5 -9.70 9.08 7.54
CA ALA A 5 -8.25 9.00 7.68
C ALA A 5 -7.76 7.55 7.83
N GLN A 6 -8.52 6.73 8.58
CA GLN A 6 -8.22 5.31 8.72
C GLN A 6 -8.30 4.57 7.38
N VAL A 7 -9.39 4.75 6.62
CA VAL A 7 -9.55 4.11 5.31
C VAL A 7 -8.49 4.59 4.32
N THR A 8 -8.20 5.89 4.29
CA THR A 8 -7.16 6.46 3.41
C THR A 8 -5.79 5.85 3.70
N GLY A 9 -5.45 5.68 4.98
CA GLY A 9 -4.20 5.00 5.39
C GLY A 9 -4.12 3.55 4.91
N ILE A 10 -5.21 2.79 5.05
CA ILE A 10 -5.27 1.39 4.59
C ILE A 10 -5.17 1.30 3.07
N LEU A 11 -5.87 2.17 2.33
CA LEU A 11 -5.80 2.21 0.87
C LEU A 11 -4.39 2.56 0.37
N HIS A 12 -3.68 3.46 1.03
CA HIS A 12 -2.27 3.75 0.72
C HIS A 12 -1.36 2.56 0.96
N ALA A 13 -1.57 1.81 2.05
CA ALA A 13 -0.83 0.57 2.31
C ALA A 13 -1.11 -0.48 1.22
N LEU A 14 -2.38 -0.68 0.84
CA LEU A 14 -2.75 -1.58 -0.26
C LEU A 14 -2.13 -1.18 -1.59
N ARG A 15 -2.12 0.13 -1.92
CA ARG A 15 -1.43 0.65 -3.11
C ARG A 15 0.05 0.26 -3.12
N SER A 16 0.73 0.39 -1.97
CA SER A 16 2.14 0.03 -1.84
C SER A 16 2.38 -1.47 -2.06
N ILE A 17 1.55 -2.32 -1.43
CA ILE A 17 1.63 -3.78 -1.57
C ILE A 17 1.41 -4.19 -3.03
N VAL A 18 0.38 -3.64 -3.67
CA VAL A 18 0.06 -3.95 -5.07
C VAL A 18 1.15 -3.46 -6.02
N ALA A 19 1.75 -2.29 -5.76
CA ALA A 19 2.87 -1.80 -6.54
C ALA A 19 4.05 -2.76 -6.45
N GLN A 20 4.45 -3.16 -5.24
CA GLN A 20 5.55 -4.11 -5.03
C GLN A 20 5.27 -5.48 -5.66
N ALA A 21 4.03 -5.96 -5.59
CA ALA A 21 3.61 -7.23 -6.19
C ALA A 21 3.68 -7.26 -7.72
N ASN A 22 3.69 -6.09 -8.39
CA ASN A 22 3.87 -6.03 -9.84
C ASN A 22 5.34 -6.16 -10.26
N TYR A 23 6.28 -5.90 -9.36
CA TYR A 23 7.72 -5.96 -9.62
C TYR A 23 8.38 -7.19 -8.98
N THR A 24 7.74 -7.81 -7.98
CA THR A 24 8.31 -8.90 -7.19
C THR A 24 7.32 -10.05 -7.02
N ASP A 25 7.81 -11.30 -7.11
CA ASP A 25 7.00 -12.50 -6.84
C ASP A 25 6.71 -12.72 -5.35
N VAL A 26 7.25 -11.88 -4.45
CA VAL A 26 7.14 -11.98 -2.98
C VAL A 26 5.69 -11.93 -2.50
N TYR A 27 4.82 -11.22 -3.23
CA TYR A 27 3.43 -10.98 -2.85
C TYR A 27 2.42 -11.88 -3.59
N LYS A 28 2.91 -12.91 -4.29
CA LYS A 28 2.09 -13.88 -5.01
C LYS A 28 1.31 -14.74 -4.01
N GLY A 29 -0.02 -14.77 -4.12
CA GLY A 29 -0.91 -15.43 -3.17
C GLY A 29 -1.54 -14.50 -2.13
N MET A 30 -1.16 -13.22 -2.08
CA MET A 30 -1.79 -12.22 -1.19
C MET A 30 -3.03 -11.54 -1.80
N GLU A 31 -3.44 -11.93 -3.01
CA GLU A 31 -4.57 -11.33 -3.72
C GLU A 31 -5.86 -11.41 -2.89
N ALA A 32 -6.12 -12.58 -2.27
CA ALA A 32 -7.31 -12.78 -1.44
C ALA A 32 -7.35 -11.83 -0.23
N GLN A 33 -6.22 -11.63 0.44
CA GLN A 33 -6.12 -10.72 1.58
C GLN A 33 -6.29 -9.26 1.16
N CYS A 34 -5.74 -8.89 0.00
CA CYS A 34 -5.90 -7.55 -0.55
C CYS A 34 -7.36 -7.27 -0.96
N ILE A 35 -8.04 -8.24 -1.57
CA ILE A 35 -9.46 -8.15 -1.92
C ILE A 35 -10.33 -8.01 -0.66
N GLU A 36 -10.08 -8.81 0.38
CA GLU A 36 -10.85 -8.73 1.63
C GLU A 36 -10.65 -7.37 2.32
N THR A 37 -9.40 -6.90 2.38
CA THR A 37 -9.06 -5.60 2.97
C THR A 37 -9.69 -4.45 2.18
N TYR A 38 -9.71 -4.55 0.85
CA TYR A 38 -10.39 -3.60 -0.03
C TYR A 38 -11.90 -3.56 0.26
N ARG A 39 -12.57 -4.72 0.35
CA ARG A 39 -14.02 -4.79 0.66
C ARG A 39 -14.32 -4.15 2.01
N LYS A 40 -13.51 -4.40 3.04
CA LYS A 40 -13.62 -3.75 4.36
C LYS A 40 -13.48 -2.22 4.28
N CYS A 41 -12.63 -1.71 3.39
CA CYS A 41 -12.49 -0.26 3.17
C CYS A 41 -13.77 0.33 2.55
N VAL A 42 -14.37 -0.35 1.57
CA VAL A 42 -15.64 0.06 0.96
C VAL A 42 -16.76 0.06 2.01
N ASP A 43 -16.89 -1.01 2.80
CA ASP A 43 -17.90 -1.11 3.87
C ASP A 43 -17.74 0.00 4.92
N LEU A 44 -16.49 0.31 5.31
CA LEU A 44 -16.22 1.40 6.24
C LEU A 44 -16.58 2.78 5.66
N LEU A 45 -16.30 3.00 4.36
CA LEU A 45 -16.66 4.25 3.66
C LEU A 45 -18.18 4.45 3.59
N MET A 46 -18.97 3.39 3.40
CA MET A 46 -20.44 3.48 3.45
C MET A 46 -20.97 4.02 4.78
N THR A 47 -20.18 3.95 5.86
CA THR A 47 -20.56 4.50 7.18
C THR A 47 -20.13 5.95 7.41
N VAL A 48 -19.51 6.60 6.42
CA VAL A 48 -19.07 7.99 6.45
C VAL A 48 -20.09 8.84 5.68
N GLU A 49 -20.51 9.97 6.27
CA GLU A 49 -21.45 10.89 5.61
C GLU A 49 -20.88 11.37 4.26
N GLY A 50 -21.68 11.27 3.20
CA GLY A 50 -21.31 11.66 1.83
C GLY A 50 -20.67 10.55 0.98
N TYR A 51 -20.56 9.34 1.53
CA TYR A 51 -20.04 8.15 0.83
C TYR A 51 -21.03 6.97 0.86
N GLU A 52 -22.32 7.24 1.08
CA GLU A 52 -23.34 6.18 1.23
C GLU A 52 -23.52 5.35 -0.05
N GLU A 53 -23.28 5.94 -1.23
CA GLU A 53 -23.41 5.31 -2.55
C GLU A 53 -22.07 4.77 -3.11
N ILE A 54 -21.02 4.68 -2.27
CA ILE A 54 -19.68 4.27 -2.73
C ILE A 54 -19.67 2.86 -3.33
N ASP A 55 -20.57 1.97 -2.90
CA ASP A 55 -20.72 0.61 -3.43
C ASP A 55 -21.13 0.59 -4.91
N THR A 56 -21.89 1.59 -5.37
CA THR A 56 -22.31 1.71 -6.77
C THR A 56 -21.19 2.21 -7.69
N ILE A 57 -20.19 2.88 -7.11
CA ILE A 57 -19.09 3.52 -7.84
C ILE A 57 -17.81 2.67 -7.77
N ALA A 58 -17.57 2.02 -6.63
CA ALA A 58 -16.42 1.19 -6.39
C ALA A 58 -16.46 -0.08 -7.26
N PRO A 59 -15.35 -0.53 -7.86
CA PRO A 59 -15.35 -1.74 -8.66
C PRO A 59 -15.52 -2.96 -7.76
N GLU A 60 -16.42 -3.85 -8.15
CA GLU A 60 -16.54 -5.16 -7.53
C GLU A 60 -15.34 -6.02 -7.93
N LEU A 61 -14.52 -6.39 -6.96
CA LEU A 61 -13.44 -7.35 -7.15
C LEU A 61 -13.97 -8.77 -6.98
N LYS A 62 -13.75 -9.62 -7.99
CA LYS A 62 -13.98 -11.07 -7.88
C LYS A 62 -12.91 -11.71 -7.00
N ASP A 63 -13.20 -12.87 -6.42
CA ASP A 63 -12.23 -13.59 -5.58
C ASP A 63 -10.99 -14.07 -6.37
N SER A 64 -11.07 -14.09 -7.70
CA SER A 64 -9.96 -14.41 -8.60
C SER A 64 -9.30 -13.16 -9.20
N ALA A 65 -9.51 -11.97 -8.62
CA ALA A 65 -8.95 -10.74 -9.17
C ALA A 65 -7.43 -10.72 -9.07
N THR A 66 -6.78 -10.26 -10.13
CA THR A 66 -5.33 -10.11 -10.21
C THR A 66 -4.86 -8.86 -9.46
N MET A 67 -3.59 -8.82 -9.03
CA MET A 67 -3.01 -7.62 -8.40
C MET A 67 -3.19 -6.34 -9.23
N LYS A 68 -3.20 -6.43 -10.56
CA LYS A 68 -3.47 -5.28 -11.45
C LYS A 68 -4.90 -4.75 -11.32
N GLU A 69 -5.89 -5.64 -11.25
CA GLU A 69 -7.31 -5.28 -11.06
C GLU A 69 -7.53 -4.68 -9.66
N ILE A 70 -6.88 -5.26 -8.65
CA ILE A 70 -6.89 -4.73 -7.27
C ILE A 70 -6.29 -3.33 -7.24
N GLY A 71 -5.14 -3.12 -7.88
CA GLY A 71 -4.47 -1.82 -7.95
C GLY A 71 -5.33 -0.74 -8.60
N PHE A 72 -6.00 -1.08 -9.70
CA PHE A 72 -6.93 -0.17 -10.36
C PHE A 72 -8.09 0.23 -9.43
N ALA A 73 -8.68 -0.74 -8.72
CA ALA A 73 -9.78 -0.48 -7.80
C ALA A 73 -9.34 0.41 -6.62
N VAL A 74 -8.15 0.15 -6.05
CA VAL A 74 -7.57 0.96 -4.96
C VAL A 74 -7.31 2.40 -5.40
N GLU A 75 -6.72 2.61 -6.59
CA GLU A 75 -6.49 3.96 -7.13
C GLU A 75 -7.80 4.73 -7.34
N MET A 76 -8.83 4.05 -7.84
CA MET A 76 -10.10 4.71 -8.07
C MET A 76 -10.78 5.12 -6.76
N LEU A 77 -10.76 4.26 -5.73
CA LEU A 77 -11.25 4.63 -4.39
C LEU A 77 -10.45 5.79 -3.79
N LEU A 78 -9.11 5.77 -3.88
CA LEU A 78 -8.27 6.87 -3.42
C LEU A 78 -8.61 8.18 -4.13
N SER A 79 -8.90 8.13 -5.43
CA SER A 79 -9.34 9.30 -6.21
C SER A 79 -10.67 9.86 -5.70
N ILE A 80 -11.66 8.99 -5.44
CA ILE A 80 -12.98 9.38 -4.92
C ILE A 80 -12.87 9.98 -3.51
N VAL A 81 -12.01 9.40 -2.66
CA VAL A 81 -11.76 9.93 -1.32
C VAL A 81 -11.07 11.31 -1.40
N LYS A 82 -10.10 11.49 -2.29
CA LYS A 82 -9.40 12.78 -2.50
C LYS A 82 -10.29 13.87 -3.09
N SER A 83 -11.24 13.52 -3.97
CA SER A 83 -12.15 14.51 -4.58
C SER A 83 -13.23 15.01 -3.62
N GLY A 84 -13.37 14.43 -2.41
CA GLY A 84 -14.36 14.85 -1.40
C GLY A 84 -15.82 14.74 -1.88
N GLN A 85 -16.05 14.04 -2.98
CA GLN A 85 -17.31 13.91 -3.69
C GLN A 85 -17.33 12.52 -4.32
N GLY A 86 -18.36 11.72 -4.03
CA GLY A 86 -18.71 10.50 -4.77
C GLY A 86 -19.13 10.76 -6.23
N GLN A 87 -18.51 11.72 -6.91
CA GLN A 87 -18.63 11.87 -8.36
C GLN A 87 -17.33 11.42 -9.02
N PRO A 88 -17.37 10.40 -9.89
CA PRO A 88 -16.19 9.95 -10.61
C PRO A 88 -15.75 11.05 -11.57
N VAL A 89 -14.66 11.75 -11.22
CA VAL A 89 -13.88 12.51 -12.20
C VAL A 89 -13.26 11.47 -13.12
N SER A 90 -13.88 11.28 -14.29
CA SER A 90 -13.36 10.38 -15.32
C SER A 90 -11.92 10.80 -15.65
N PRO A 91 -10.92 9.92 -15.49
CA PRO A 91 -9.63 10.16 -16.11
C PRO A 91 -9.87 10.05 -17.62
N ARG A 92 -9.88 11.19 -18.31
CA ARG A 92 -9.77 11.23 -19.78
C ARG A 92 -8.36 10.80 -20.15
N ILE A 93 -8.06 9.52 -20.01
CA ILE A 93 -6.96 8.88 -20.72
C ILE A 93 -7.52 8.64 -22.12
N SER A 94 -7.16 9.52 -23.05
CA SER A 94 -7.45 9.38 -24.47
C SER A 94 -6.61 8.24 -25.05
N LEU A 95 -7.04 7.00 -24.86
CA LEU A 95 -6.56 5.87 -25.65
C LEU A 95 -7.30 5.88 -26.99
N HIS A 96 -6.58 6.32 -28.03
CA HIS A 96 -7.03 6.25 -29.41
C HIS A 96 -7.06 4.77 -29.85
N LEU A 97 -8.24 4.15 -29.87
CA LEU A 97 -8.46 2.86 -30.53
C LEU A 97 -9.00 3.10 -31.95
N PRO A 98 -8.21 2.80 -33.02
CA PRO A 98 -8.63 3.01 -34.39
C PRO A 98 -9.34 1.77 -34.93
N HIS A 99 -10.52 1.45 -34.40
CA HIS A 99 -11.51 0.62 -35.10
C HIS A 99 -12.80 0.62 -34.27
N LEU A 100 -13.78 1.43 -34.64
CA LEU A 100 -15.21 1.19 -34.40
C LEU A 100 -16.01 2.37 -34.99
N SER A 101 -15.80 2.63 -36.28
CA SER A 101 -16.65 3.52 -37.07
C SER A 101 -17.94 2.80 -37.44
N ARG A 102 -18.85 2.58 -36.47
CA ARG A 102 -20.22 2.15 -36.77
C ARG A 102 -21.09 3.39 -37.01
N THR A 103 -21.35 3.65 -38.29
CA THR A 103 -22.18 4.74 -38.78
C THR A 103 -23.65 4.52 -38.39
N LEU A 104 -24.11 5.20 -37.33
CA LEU A 104 -25.54 5.39 -37.08
C LEU A 104 -26.08 6.46 -38.04
N LYS A 105 -26.65 6.01 -39.17
CA LYS A 105 -27.42 6.87 -40.08
C LYS A 105 -28.75 7.22 -39.43
N ILE A 106 -28.81 8.38 -38.77
CA ILE A 106 -30.08 8.99 -38.33
C ILE A 106 -30.75 9.59 -39.57
N SER A 107 -31.73 8.87 -40.13
CA SER A 107 -32.58 9.37 -41.21
C SER A 107 -33.46 10.52 -40.71
N ARG A 108 -33.18 11.75 -41.15
CA ARG A 108 -34.06 12.91 -40.92
C ARG A 108 -35.32 12.79 -41.79
N PRO A 109 -36.53 13.05 -41.24
CA PRO A 109 -37.76 13.02 -42.02
C PRO A 109 -37.79 14.16 -43.07
N PRO A 110 -38.53 13.99 -44.18
CA PRO A 110 -38.56 14.96 -45.27
C PRO A 110 -39.19 16.27 -44.81
N ARG A 111 -38.56 17.40 -45.17
CA ARG A 111 -39.10 18.73 -44.90
C ARG A 111 -40.38 18.96 -45.72
N PRO A 112 -41.45 19.52 -45.12
CA PRO A 112 -42.65 19.87 -45.87
C PRO A 112 -42.36 20.96 -46.91
N PRO A 113 -43.12 20.99 -48.03
CA PRO A 113 -42.94 21.96 -49.09
C PRO A 113 -43.19 23.38 -48.57
N ARG A 114 -42.29 24.30 -48.93
CA ARG A 114 -42.42 25.72 -48.55
C ARG A 114 -43.65 26.32 -49.26
N PRO A 115 -44.49 27.10 -48.56
CA PRO A 115 -45.61 27.80 -49.20
C PRO A 115 -45.10 28.80 -50.25
N PRO A 116 -45.91 29.09 -51.29
CA PRO A 116 -45.53 30.04 -52.33
C PRO A 116 -45.28 31.42 -51.73
N ARG A 117 -44.16 32.04 -52.13
CA ARG A 117 -43.82 33.40 -51.70
C ARG A 117 -44.87 34.38 -52.23
N PRO A 118 -45.39 35.29 -51.39
CA PRO A 118 -46.27 36.36 -51.87
C PRO A 118 -45.55 37.26 -52.89
N PRO A 119 -46.29 37.90 -53.81
CA PRO A 119 -45.71 38.80 -54.79
C PRO A 119 -44.95 39.93 -54.10
N ARG A 120 -43.72 40.18 -54.56
CA ARG A 120 -42.87 41.25 -54.01
C ARG A 120 -43.58 42.60 -54.25
N PRO A 121 -43.77 43.44 -53.22
CA PRO A 121 -44.30 44.79 -53.42
C PRO A 121 -43.34 45.60 -54.30
N PRO A 122 -43.84 46.62 -55.03
CA PRO A 122 -43.00 47.48 -55.87
C PRO A 122 -41.87 48.07 -55.03
N THR A 123 -40.64 47.86 -55.48
CA THR A 123 -39.44 48.41 -54.83
C THR A 123 -39.49 49.92 -54.90
N ILE A 124 -39.91 50.56 -53.80
CA ILE A 124 -39.63 51.97 -53.58
C ILE A 124 -38.10 52.05 -53.48
N ARG A 125 -37.47 52.64 -54.50
CA ARG A 125 -36.04 52.90 -54.53
C ARG A 125 -35.77 54.05 -53.56
N TRP A 126 -35.70 53.72 -52.28
CA TRP A 126 -35.09 54.60 -51.30
C TRP A 126 -33.61 54.72 -51.66
N SER A 127 -33.19 55.91 -52.09
CA SER A 127 -31.78 56.27 -52.21
C SER A 127 -31.16 56.16 -50.82
N HIS A 128 -30.65 54.97 -50.48
CA HIS A 128 -29.92 54.73 -49.25
C HIS A 128 -28.67 55.61 -49.31
N HIS A 129 -28.70 56.73 -48.60
CA HIS A 129 -27.49 57.47 -48.29
C HIS A 129 -26.53 56.50 -47.60
N HIS A 130 -25.34 56.35 -48.17
CA HIS A 130 -24.25 55.56 -47.60
C HIS A 130 -23.74 56.26 -46.33
N GLY A 131 -24.44 56.09 -45.21
CA GLY A 131 -24.07 56.63 -43.89
C GLY A 131 -23.68 55.58 -42.85
N HIS A 132 -23.74 54.28 -43.17
CA HIS A 132 -23.50 53.19 -42.20
C HIS A 132 -22.18 52.42 -42.40
N ARG A 133 -21.27 52.94 -43.24
CA ARG A 133 -19.99 52.25 -43.51
C ARG A 133 -18.91 52.51 -42.45
N HIS A 134 -19.02 53.60 -41.69
CA HIS A 134 -18.07 53.95 -40.63
C HIS A 134 -18.25 53.05 -39.39
N GLY A 135 -19.45 52.95 -38.82
CA GLY A 135 -19.67 52.11 -37.62
C GLY A 135 -19.52 50.59 -37.80
N ARG A 136 -19.38 50.08 -39.04
CA ARG A 136 -18.96 48.70 -39.28
C ARG A 136 -17.43 48.55 -39.24
N ARG A 137 -16.70 49.50 -39.83
CA ARG A 137 -15.22 49.54 -39.76
C ARG A 137 -14.75 49.66 -38.33
N ASP A 138 -15.33 50.58 -37.56
CA ASP A 138 -14.95 50.77 -36.16
C ASP A 138 -15.19 49.50 -35.32
N ARG A 139 -16.21 48.71 -35.66
CA ARG A 139 -16.49 47.42 -35.01
C ARG A 139 -15.51 46.33 -35.45
N ASP A 140 -15.16 46.28 -36.73
CA ASP A 140 -14.20 45.32 -37.26
C ASP A 140 -12.79 45.62 -36.70
N GLU A 141 -12.40 46.89 -36.59
CA GLU A 141 -11.14 47.31 -35.96
C GLU A 141 -11.06 46.93 -34.48
N VAL A 142 -12.13 47.16 -33.70
CA VAL A 142 -12.19 46.72 -32.30
C VAL A 142 -12.16 45.20 -32.17
N ARG A 143 -12.78 44.47 -33.11
CA ARG A 143 -12.73 43.00 -33.13
C ARG A 143 -11.31 42.52 -33.40
N ASP A 144 -10.66 43.08 -34.41
CA ASP A 144 -9.31 42.67 -34.82
C ASP A 144 -8.25 43.05 -33.75
N GLU A 145 -8.46 44.12 -32.98
CA GLU A 145 -7.64 44.46 -31.81
C GLU A 145 -7.84 43.45 -30.67
N LEU A 146 -9.10 43.12 -30.35
CA LEU A 146 -9.41 42.15 -29.31
C LEU A 146 -8.88 40.75 -29.67
N GLU A 147 -8.93 40.37 -30.95
CA GLU A 147 -8.39 39.11 -31.45
C GLU A 147 -6.87 39.06 -31.26
N ARG A 148 -6.15 40.14 -31.59
CA ARG A 148 -4.70 40.23 -31.31
C ARG A 148 -4.37 40.14 -29.82
N GLU A 149 -5.08 40.89 -28.98
CA GLU A 149 -4.81 40.88 -27.54
C GLU A 149 -5.08 39.48 -26.94
N MET A 150 -6.09 38.78 -27.45
CA MET A 150 -6.39 37.41 -27.04
C MET A 150 -5.30 36.44 -27.51
N ASP A 151 -4.86 36.54 -28.76
CA ASP A 151 -3.80 35.70 -29.32
C ASP A 151 -2.48 35.91 -28.55
N GLU A 152 -2.09 37.17 -28.29
CA GLU A 152 -0.89 37.49 -27.50
C GLU A 152 -0.95 36.92 -26.08
N LYS A 153 -2.12 36.95 -25.43
CA LYS A 153 -2.31 36.35 -24.11
C LYS A 153 -2.26 34.82 -24.15
N ILE A 154 -2.80 34.22 -25.20
CA ILE A 154 -2.75 32.76 -25.39
C ILE A 154 -1.30 32.33 -25.59
N ASP A 155 -0.54 33.04 -26.42
CA ASP A 155 0.87 32.73 -26.68
C ASP A 155 1.71 32.87 -25.39
N GLN A 156 1.51 33.94 -24.62
CA GLN A 156 2.18 34.12 -23.33
C GLN A 156 1.86 33.02 -22.31
N GLU A 157 0.60 32.60 -22.22
CA GLU A 157 0.22 31.51 -21.32
C GLU A 157 0.76 30.16 -21.83
N GLN A 158 0.81 29.94 -23.15
CA GLN A 158 1.43 28.73 -23.73
C GLN A 158 2.91 28.65 -23.39
N GLU A 159 3.68 29.72 -23.61
CA GLU A 159 5.10 29.78 -23.23
C GLU A 159 5.28 29.50 -21.73
N ARG A 160 4.46 30.11 -20.86
CA ARG A 160 4.52 29.85 -19.42
C ARG A 160 4.23 28.38 -19.07
N PHE A 161 3.27 27.76 -19.74
CA PHE A 161 2.96 26.35 -19.51
C PHE A 161 4.06 25.43 -20.02
N GLU A 162 4.68 25.75 -21.15
CA GLU A 162 5.83 25.00 -21.69
C GLU A 162 7.02 25.02 -20.71
N GLU A 163 7.38 26.20 -20.20
CA GLU A 163 8.42 26.35 -19.18
C GLU A 163 8.10 25.56 -17.89
N GLN A 164 6.83 25.57 -17.46
CA GLN A 164 6.39 24.80 -16.29
C GLN A 164 6.48 23.30 -16.54
N VAL A 165 6.14 22.83 -17.73
CA VAL A 165 6.23 21.42 -18.10
C VAL A 165 7.70 20.98 -18.13
N GLU A 166 8.59 21.77 -18.72
CA GLU A 166 10.04 21.48 -18.70
C GLU A 166 10.58 21.41 -17.27
N ALA A 167 10.26 22.39 -16.42
CA ALA A 167 10.69 22.37 -15.03
C ALA A 167 10.15 21.15 -14.25
N ILE A 168 8.91 20.73 -14.53
CA ILE A 168 8.34 19.51 -13.94
C ILE A 168 9.07 18.26 -14.45
N GLN A 169 9.40 18.22 -15.74
CA GLN A 169 10.13 17.11 -16.36
C GLN A 169 11.52 16.95 -15.71
N ASP A 170 12.27 18.05 -15.55
CA ASP A 170 13.58 18.04 -14.89
C ASP A 170 13.48 17.55 -13.44
N ASN A 171 12.46 18.00 -12.70
CA ASN A 171 12.22 17.53 -11.33
C ASN A 171 11.86 16.04 -11.28
N ILE A 172 11.15 15.51 -12.27
CA ILE A 172 10.83 14.09 -12.37
C ILE A 172 12.12 13.29 -12.58
N ASP A 173 12.98 13.73 -13.49
CA ASP A 173 14.25 13.06 -13.78
C ASP A 173 15.17 13.06 -12.54
N GLU A 174 15.29 14.19 -11.83
CA GLU A 174 16.05 14.26 -10.56
C GLU A 174 15.48 13.33 -9.47
N LEU A 175 14.16 13.17 -9.42
CA LEU A 175 13.52 12.26 -8.46
C LEU A 175 13.73 10.80 -8.84
N GLN A 176 13.76 10.47 -10.14
CA GLN A 176 14.08 9.14 -10.62
C GLN A 176 15.53 8.75 -10.24
N ASP A 177 16.49 9.63 -10.48
CA ASP A 177 17.89 9.41 -10.10
C ASP A 177 18.04 9.14 -8.59
N LYS A 178 17.30 9.89 -7.75
CA LYS A 178 17.31 9.66 -6.29
C LYS A 178 16.66 8.34 -5.89
N ILE A 179 15.62 7.91 -6.61
CA ILE A 179 14.98 6.62 -6.37
C ILE A 179 15.96 5.50 -6.68
N ASP A 180 16.66 5.58 -7.81
CA ASP A 180 17.66 4.59 -8.21
C ASP A 180 18.82 4.52 -7.19
N GLU A 181 19.35 5.68 -6.74
CA GLU A 181 20.37 5.72 -5.69
C GLU A 181 19.89 5.10 -4.36
N HIS A 182 18.62 5.30 -4.00
CA HIS A 182 18.04 4.68 -2.81
C HIS A 182 17.81 3.19 -2.97
N GLN A 183 17.47 2.72 -4.18
CA GLN A 183 17.32 1.29 -4.46
C GLN A 183 18.66 0.57 -4.34
N ASP A 184 19.73 1.12 -4.91
CA ASP A 184 21.09 0.55 -4.78
C ASP A 184 21.51 0.44 -3.30
N LYS A 185 21.22 1.47 -2.49
CA LYS A 185 21.50 1.42 -1.04
C LYS A 185 20.68 0.39 -0.28
N ILE A 186 19.43 0.14 -0.71
CA ILE A 186 18.59 -0.90 -0.11
C ILE A 186 19.20 -2.26 -0.41
N ASP A 187 19.60 -2.50 -1.65
CA ASP A 187 20.21 -3.76 -2.08
C ASP A 187 21.52 -4.01 -1.31
N GLU A 188 22.40 -3.00 -1.17
CA GLU A 188 23.62 -3.10 -0.35
C GLU A 188 23.33 -3.40 1.14
N LEU A 189 22.22 -2.90 1.68
CA LEU A 189 21.83 -3.17 3.07
C LEU A 189 21.25 -4.57 3.23
N GLN A 190 20.55 -5.08 2.22
CA GLN A 190 20.05 -6.46 2.21
C GLN A 190 21.21 -7.45 2.20
N ASP A 191 22.20 -7.25 1.33
CA ASP A 191 23.42 -8.09 1.30
C ASP A 191 24.12 -8.12 2.66
N LYS A 192 24.23 -6.96 3.34
CA LYS A 192 24.81 -6.90 4.70
C LYS A 192 23.98 -7.60 5.75
N ILE A 193 22.64 -7.58 5.62
CA ILE A 193 21.76 -8.30 6.53
C ILE A 193 21.97 -9.80 6.37
N ASP A 194 22.02 -10.29 5.13
CA ASP A 194 22.24 -11.70 4.83
C ASP A 194 23.62 -12.16 5.37
N GLU A 195 24.69 -11.39 5.14
CA GLU A 195 26.01 -11.68 5.72
C GLU A 195 26.03 -11.72 7.25
N LEU A 196 25.20 -10.90 7.91
CA LEU A 196 25.10 -10.89 9.37
C LEU A 196 24.25 -12.06 9.88
N GLN A 197 23.23 -12.49 9.13
CA GLN A 197 22.45 -13.68 9.46
C GLN A 197 23.33 -14.92 9.39
N ASP A 198 24.11 -15.09 8.32
CA ASP A 198 25.05 -16.20 8.16
C ASP A 198 26.03 -16.27 9.35
N LYS A 199 26.61 -15.12 9.76
CA LYS A 199 27.50 -15.06 10.93
C LYS A 199 26.81 -15.39 12.25
N ILE A 200 25.54 -15.02 12.40
CA ILE A 200 24.76 -15.35 13.60
C ILE A 200 24.52 -16.85 13.66
N ASP A 201 24.21 -17.48 12.52
CA ASP A 201 23.99 -18.91 12.44
C ASP A 201 25.29 -19.68 12.70
N GLU A 202 26.42 -19.27 12.10
CA GLU A 202 27.75 -19.84 12.39
C GLU A 202 28.10 -19.76 13.90
N LEU A 203 27.88 -18.61 14.53
CA LEU A 203 28.12 -18.44 15.97
C LEU A 203 27.17 -19.25 16.84
N ARG A 204 25.94 -19.49 16.37
CA ARG A 204 24.96 -20.33 17.05
C ARG A 204 25.42 -21.78 17.07
N ASP A 205 25.86 -22.28 15.92
CA ASP A 205 26.36 -23.65 15.77
C ASP A 205 27.62 -23.83 16.63
N GLU A 206 28.58 -22.89 16.59
CA GLU A 206 29.79 -22.96 17.42
C GLU A 206 29.47 -22.96 18.93
N LEU A 207 28.46 -22.20 19.36
CA LEU A 207 28.00 -22.20 20.75
C LEU A 207 27.30 -23.50 21.14
N GLU A 208 26.53 -24.10 20.23
CA GLU A 208 25.85 -25.38 20.46
C GLU A 208 26.86 -26.51 20.61
N ASP A 209 27.82 -26.61 19.69
CA ASP A 209 28.94 -27.56 19.74
C ASP A 209 29.72 -27.44 21.06
N ARG A 210 30.00 -26.20 21.49
CA ARG A 210 30.76 -25.97 22.72
C ARG A 210 29.97 -26.28 24.00
N ILE A 211 28.65 -26.10 23.96
CA ILE A 211 27.78 -26.52 25.06
C ILE A 211 27.74 -28.05 25.15
N GLU A 212 27.71 -28.74 24.01
CA GLU A 212 27.75 -30.20 23.96
C GLU A 212 29.08 -30.75 24.49
N GLU A 213 30.22 -30.20 24.04
CA GLU A 213 31.56 -30.54 24.54
C GLU A 213 31.64 -30.38 26.07
N ILE A 214 31.18 -29.24 26.60
CA ILE A 214 31.16 -29.00 28.05
C ILE A 214 30.28 -30.00 28.78
N ARG A 215 29.12 -30.39 28.22
CA ARG A 215 28.23 -31.38 28.84
C ARG A 215 28.90 -32.74 28.92
N GLU A 216 29.52 -33.20 27.83
CA GLU A 216 30.26 -34.46 27.80
C GLU A 216 31.40 -34.46 28.83
N GLU A 217 32.16 -33.37 28.94
CA GLU A 217 33.22 -33.23 29.96
C GLU A 217 32.68 -33.32 31.39
N TYR A 218 31.54 -32.68 31.67
CA TYR A 218 30.93 -32.73 33.00
C TYR A 218 30.32 -34.09 33.32
N GLU A 219 29.69 -34.75 32.34
CA GLU A 219 29.16 -36.11 32.51
C GLU A 219 30.28 -37.10 32.83
N ALA A 220 31.39 -37.08 32.07
CA ALA A 220 32.55 -37.92 32.34
C ALA A 220 33.15 -37.67 33.74
N LYS A 221 33.15 -36.41 34.19
CA LYS A 221 33.65 -36.05 35.53
C LYS A 221 32.73 -36.47 36.66
N ILE A 222 31.42 -36.52 36.42
CA ILE A 222 30.46 -37.06 37.38
C ILE A 222 30.67 -38.57 37.50
N GLU A 223 30.80 -39.29 36.38
CA GLU A 223 31.10 -40.73 36.41
C GLU A 223 32.40 -41.04 37.18
N GLU A 224 33.47 -40.26 36.98
CA GLU A 224 34.73 -40.41 37.74
C GLU A 224 34.54 -40.19 39.26
N LEU A 225 33.69 -39.25 39.65
CA LEU A 225 33.40 -38.98 41.07
C LEU A 225 32.54 -40.08 41.70
N ASP A 226 31.54 -40.57 40.97
CA ASP A 226 30.68 -41.65 41.42
C ASP A 226 31.50 -42.94 41.63
N GLU A 227 32.43 -43.27 40.71
CA GLU A 227 33.34 -44.41 40.87
C GLU A 227 34.26 -44.26 42.10
N ALA A 228 34.77 -43.05 42.36
CA ALA A 228 35.62 -42.80 43.53
C ALA A 228 34.86 -42.88 44.86
N GLU A 229 33.58 -42.51 44.88
CA GLU A 229 32.73 -42.62 46.08
C GLU A 229 32.39 -44.09 46.40
N GLU A 230 32.14 -44.92 45.38
CA GLU A 230 31.95 -46.37 45.54
C GLU A 230 33.20 -47.06 46.12
N ASP A 231 34.41 -46.68 45.67
CA ASP A 231 35.68 -47.24 46.18
C ASP A 231 35.94 -46.88 47.66
N ASP A 232 35.54 -45.68 48.12
CA ASP A 232 35.71 -45.23 49.52
C ASP A 232 34.71 -45.93 50.49
N GLU A 233 33.49 -46.25 50.05
CA GLU A 233 32.50 -46.98 50.87
C GLU A 233 32.91 -48.43 51.17
N ASP A 234 33.62 -49.08 50.24
CA ASP A 234 34.11 -50.46 50.41
C ASP A 234 35.29 -50.56 51.43
N GLU A 235 36.05 -49.48 51.68
CA GLU A 235 37.12 -49.45 52.69
C GLU A 235 36.59 -49.26 54.14
N GLU A 236 35.46 -48.59 54.35
CA GLU A 236 34.91 -48.38 55.70
C GLU A 236 34.23 -49.65 56.29
N HIS A 237 33.77 -50.58 55.45
CA HIS A 237 33.08 -51.79 55.89
C HIS A 237 33.97 -52.94 56.41
N GLU A 238 35.30 -52.83 56.34
CA GLU A 238 36.22 -53.83 56.93
C GLU A 238 36.59 -53.57 58.41
N ASN A 239 36.11 -52.48 59.03
CA ASN A 239 36.49 -52.09 60.40
C ASN A 239 35.36 -52.13 61.44
N ASP A 240 34.34 -52.98 61.25
CA ASP A 240 33.36 -53.30 62.30
C ASP A 240 33.93 -54.32 63.31
N GLY A 241 34.61 -53.79 64.33
CA GLY A 241 34.99 -54.55 65.53
C GLY A 241 33.77 -55.09 66.29
N PRO A 242 33.90 -56.19 67.05
CA PRO A 242 32.76 -56.94 67.58
C PRO A 242 31.96 -56.11 68.59
N GLU A 243 30.66 -55.99 68.34
CA GLU A 243 29.66 -55.37 69.21
C GLU A 243 29.65 -56.02 70.60
N ILE A 244 29.85 -55.19 71.63
CA ILE A 244 29.65 -55.55 73.03
C ILE A 244 28.16 -55.37 73.33
N GLU A 245 27.44 -56.48 73.46
CA GLU A 245 26.06 -56.51 73.95
C GLU A 245 25.99 -55.94 75.38
N GLY A 246 25.58 -54.68 75.49
CA GLY A 246 25.27 -53.99 76.74
C GLY A 246 23.78 -54.05 77.03
N ASP A 247 23.38 -55.04 77.84
CA ASP A 247 22.08 -55.13 78.50
C ASP A 247 21.78 -53.84 79.29
N LEU A 248 20.78 -53.07 78.85
CA LEU A 248 20.13 -52.03 79.63
C LEU A 248 18.62 -52.17 79.50
N GLY A 249 18.07 -53.02 80.35
CA GLY A 249 16.65 -52.98 80.68
C GLY A 249 16.25 -51.67 81.34
N GLY A 250 15.01 -51.26 81.06
CA GLY A 250 14.18 -50.59 82.05
C GLY A 250 13.65 -49.21 81.69
N ALA A 251 12.33 -49.22 81.48
CA ALA A 251 11.39 -48.25 82.03
C ALA A 251 11.11 -46.95 81.25
N SER A 252 9.99 -47.02 80.53
CA SER A 252 8.76 -46.23 80.75
C SER A 252 8.72 -44.73 80.43
N ASN A 253 7.58 -44.37 79.83
CA ASN A 253 6.86 -43.08 79.92
C ASN A 253 7.50 -41.92 79.13
N ILE A 254 6.79 -40.97 78.51
CA ILE A 254 5.38 -40.72 78.21
C ILE A 254 5.41 -39.42 77.35
N GLU A 255 4.42 -39.26 76.47
CA GLU A 255 3.88 -37.98 75.96
C GLU A 255 4.71 -36.99 75.10
N ASP A 256 3.94 -36.49 74.12
CA ASP A 256 3.93 -35.15 73.55
C ASP A 256 4.92 -34.76 72.45
N ILE A 257 4.43 -35.00 71.23
CA ILE A 257 4.62 -34.19 70.02
C ILE A 257 4.10 -32.77 70.29
N PRO A 258 4.84 -31.73 69.88
CA PRO A 258 4.20 -30.72 69.05
C PRO A 258 4.99 -30.45 67.76
N ASP A 259 4.25 -30.42 66.66
CA ASP A 259 4.60 -29.80 65.39
C ASP A 259 4.96 -28.32 65.61
N GLU A 260 5.99 -27.82 64.91
CA GLU A 260 6.05 -26.43 64.44
C GLU A 260 7.19 -26.22 63.42
N PRO A 261 7.24 -25.10 62.66
CA PRO A 261 6.87 -25.13 61.25
C PRO A 261 8.00 -24.70 60.30
N ASN A 262 7.72 -24.90 59.00
CA ASN A 262 8.37 -24.32 57.83
C ASN A 262 8.94 -22.91 58.06
N ASN A 263 10.19 -22.73 57.64
CA ASN A 263 10.68 -21.46 57.11
C ASN A 263 11.48 -21.71 55.83
#